data_AF-A0A9D1V6F0-F1
#
_entry.id   AF-A0A9D1V6F0-F1
#
_cell.length_a   1.000
_cell.length_b   1.000
_cell.length_c   1.000
_cell.angle_alpha   90.00
_cell.angle_beta   90.00
_cell.angle_gamma   90.00
#
_symmetry.space_group_name_H-M   'P 1'
#
loop_
_entity.id
_entity.type
_entity.pdbx_description
1 polymer ?
#
loop_
_entity_poly.entity_id
_entity_poly.type
_entity_poly.pdbx_seq_one_letter_code
_entity_poly.pdbx_strand_id
1 'polypeptide(L)'
;MDAKITKSRLGLLLSYDWIKIIGICVAAVLVWTLLFTTLATRATSGQIFEIYAYAGVRANFNQLGTLDGLHRKGALSRDVLEFTSTSLTSDYGDTVLQAQTSAGQGDVIFVPDTADETDEEGNVTGYTGLKDYLSSYFSNSYWLGEEDLVLSESYTMKSYFTSCAEYLGRFFKTDGQADLNGTLDKSAAETNFRSRIKGDKRYKNETQIAAGLEEEYVRLENLRTSFNTVYEWTHNDSADDPIELRTVTMTYTDASDKEQTAEWTFAFDLGNIRNLSEFVADTSVSPATSENMCMAVMRSGSSSEEDLRYEPFTFLTYLAEKFG
;
A
#
# COMPACT_ATOMS: atom_id res chain seq x y z
N MET A 1 58.23 29.62 -41.81
CA MET A 1 57.85 30.63 -40.80
C MET A 1 57.04 29.91 -39.75
N ASP A 2 57.67 29.67 -38.60
CA ASP A 2 57.11 28.91 -37.49
C ASP A 2 56.11 29.80 -36.72
N ALA A 3 54.81 29.50 -36.83
CA ALA A 3 53.75 30.29 -36.24
C ALA A 3 53.66 30.02 -34.73
N LYS A 4 54.54 30.65 -33.95
CA LYS A 4 54.52 30.58 -32.48
C LYS A 4 53.18 31.10 -31.94
N ILE A 5 52.37 30.19 -31.40
CA ILE A 5 51.16 30.50 -30.63
C ILE A 5 51.62 31.21 -29.34
N THR A 6 51.44 32.52 -29.28
CA THR A 6 51.74 33.34 -28.10
C THR A 6 50.58 33.28 -27.11
N LYS A 7 50.87 33.28 -25.80
CA LYS A 7 49.86 33.25 -24.70
C LYS A 7 48.73 34.28 -24.88
N SER A 8 49.02 35.41 -25.51
CA SER A 8 48.05 36.46 -25.84
C SER A 8 46.97 36.00 -26.83
N ARG A 9 47.31 35.19 -27.84
CA ARG A 9 46.34 34.63 -28.80
C ARG A 9 45.42 33.57 -28.17
N LEU A 10 45.95 32.78 -27.23
CA LEU A 10 45.16 31.81 -26.47
C LEU A 10 44.17 32.52 -25.51
N GLY A 11 44.61 33.60 -24.87
CA GLY A 11 43.78 34.44 -24.01
C GLY A 11 42.66 35.17 -24.75
N LEU A 12 42.92 35.64 -25.98
CA LEU A 12 41.92 36.28 -26.86
C LEU A 12 40.87 35.29 -27.39
N LEU A 13 41.27 34.05 -27.70
CA LEU A 13 40.33 32.98 -28.06
C LEU A 13 39.43 32.61 -26.87
N LEU A 14 40.00 32.44 -25.68
CA LEU A 14 39.24 32.18 -24.44
C LEU A 14 38.33 33.35 -24.05
N SER A 15 38.79 34.61 -24.19
CA SER A 15 37.97 35.79 -23.85
C SER A 15 36.84 36.07 -24.84
N TYR A 16 36.88 35.48 -26.05
CA TYR A 16 35.83 35.64 -27.06
C TYR A 16 34.83 34.47 -27.05
N ASP A 17 35.27 33.27 -26.68
CA ASP A 17 34.43 32.06 -26.71
C ASP A 17 33.92 31.61 -25.32
N TRP A 18 34.30 32.24 -24.21
CA TRP A 18 33.82 31.84 -22.86
C TRP A 18 32.29 31.84 -22.73
N ILE A 19 31.59 32.79 -23.36
CA ILE A 19 30.11 32.80 -23.41
C ILE A 19 29.57 31.59 -24.16
N LYS A 20 30.21 31.16 -25.24
CA LYS A 20 29.80 29.97 -26.00
C LYS A 20 30.09 28.69 -25.21
N ILE A 21 31.20 28.64 -24.48
CA ILE A 21 31.55 27.53 -23.58
C ILE A 21 30.51 27.41 -22.47
N ILE A 22 30.15 28.52 -21.80
CA ILE A 22 29.07 28.54 -20.80
C ILE A 22 27.73 28.12 -21.43
N GLY A 23 27.42 28.63 -22.62
CA GLY A 23 26.20 28.27 -23.34
C GLY A 23 26.12 26.77 -23.65
N ILE A 24 27.22 26.14 -24.07
CA ILE A 24 27.30 24.69 -24.28
C ILE A 24 27.19 23.92 -22.96
N CYS A 25 27.81 24.39 -21.87
CA CYS A 25 27.67 23.75 -20.56
C CYS A 25 26.21 23.80 -20.08
N VAL A 26 25.53 24.93 -20.19
CA VAL A 26 24.11 25.06 -19.84
C VAL A 26 23.25 24.17 -20.73
N ALA A 27 23.50 24.15 -22.04
CA ALA A 27 22.77 23.27 -22.96
C ALA A 27 23.00 21.78 -22.64
N ALA A 28 24.23 21.38 -22.29
CA ALA A 28 24.55 20.02 -21.88
C ALA A 28 23.84 19.63 -20.58
N VAL A 29 23.82 20.51 -19.57
CA VAL A 29 23.07 20.28 -18.33
C VAL A 29 21.57 20.19 -18.60
N LEU A 30 21.02 21.06 -19.45
CA LEU A 30 19.61 21.00 -19.83
C LEU A 30 19.28 19.69 -20.55
N VAL A 31 20.08 19.29 -21.54
CA VAL A 31 19.91 18.02 -22.24
C VAL A 31 20.02 16.84 -21.27
N TRP A 32 21.00 16.87 -20.35
CA TRP A 32 21.17 15.82 -19.35
C TRP A 32 19.99 15.73 -18.38
N THR A 33 19.47 16.89 -17.94
CA THR A 33 18.29 16.98 -17.08
C THR A 33 17.06 16.47 -17.83
N LEU A 34 16.89 16.84 -19.11
CA LEU A 34 15.77 16.43 -19.95
C LEU A 34 15.81 14.93 -20.25
N LEU A 35 17.00 14.37 -20.50
CA LEU A 35 17.21 12.94 -20.62
C LEU A 35 16.83 12.24 -19.31
N PHE A 36 17.28 12.74 -18.16
CA PHE A 36 16.94 12.12 -16.87
C PHE A 36 15.44 12.18 -16.58
N THR A 37 14.79 13.32 -16.86
CA THR A 37 13.35 13.50 -16.62
C THR A 37 12.49 12.71 -17.61
N THR A 38 12.97 12.47 -18.84
CA THR A 38 12.21 11.73 -19.86
C THR A 38 12.49 10.22 -19.87
N LEU A 39 13.67 9.79 -19.41
CA LEU A 39 14.06 8.37 -19.41
C LEU A 39 13.73 7.64 -18.11
N ALA A 40 13.62 8.33 -16.97
CA ALA A 40 13.19 7.71 -15.73
C ALA A 40 11.71 7.29 -15.81
N THR A 41 11.41 6.06 -15.40
CA THR A 41 10.04 5.65 -15.07
C THR A 41 9.70 6.35 -13.75
N ARG A 42 8.67 7.19 -13.76
CA ARG A 42 8.09 7.72 -12.52
C ARG A 42 6.98 6.79 -12.10
N ALA A 43 6.89 6.49 -10.81
CA ALA A 43 5.77 5.76 -10.25
C ALA A 43 4.45 6.46 -10.63
N THR A 44 3.50 5.71 -11.18
CA THR A 44 2.10 6.14 -11.20
C THR A 44 1.55 6.10 -9.78
N SER A 45 0.44 6.78 -9.52
CA SER A 45 -0.22 6.71 -8.20
C SER A 45 -0.55 5.27 -7.78
N GLY A 46 -0.79 4.37 -8.74
CA GLY A 46 -1.03 2.95 -8.44
C GLY A 46 0.23 2.16 -8.09
N GLN A 47 1.42 2.65 -8.44
CA GLN A 47 2.71 2.01 -8.18
C GLN A 47 3.40 2.51 -6.91
N ILE A 48 2.72 3.36 -6.13
CA ILE A 48 3.18 3.83 -4.83
C ILE A 48 2.38 3.09 -3.76
N PHE A 49 3.06 2.41 -2.84
CA PHE A 49 2.41 1.77 -1.69
C PHE A 49 2.45 2.72 -0.48
N GLU A 50 1.30 3.17 -0.03
CA GLU A 50 1.18 4.25 0.95
C GLU A 50 0.68 3.74 2.29
N ILE A 51 1.50 3.98 3.33
CA ILE A 51 1.26 3.52 4.69
C ILE A 51 0.93 4.72 5.58
N TYR A 52 -0.23 4.68 6.23
CA TYR A 52 -0.63 5.67 7.22
C TYR A 52 -0.54 5.12 8.65
N ALA A 53 -0.18 5.96 9.59
CA ALA A 53 -0.36 5.70 11.02
C ALA A 53 -1.33 6.74 11.57
N TYR A 54 -2.43 6.30 12.18
CA TYR A 54 -3.47 7.19 12.71
C TYR A 54 -2.96 8.02 13.90
N ALA A 55 -3.73 9.04 14.28
CA ALA A 55 -3.39 9.86 15.43
C ALA A 55 -3.26 8.97 16.69
N GLY A 56 -2.23 9.25 17.51
CA GLY A 56 -1.91 8.42 18.68
C GLY A 56 -1.03 7.19 18.40
N VAL A 57 -0.72 6.90 17.13
CA VAL A 57 0.20 5.82 16.76
C VAL A 57 1.63 6.34 16.56
N ARG A 58 2.57 5.78 17.31
CA ARG A 58 4.00 5.91 17.02
C ARG A 58 4.37 4.90 15.94
N ALA A 59 4.85 5.38 14.80
CA ALA A 59 5.41 4.55 13.74
C ALA A 59 6.91 4.80 13.56
N ASN A 60 7.70 3.73 13.49
CA ASN A 60 9.12 3.73 13.19
C ASN A 60 9.36 3.07 11.82
N PHE A 61 9.04 3.79 10.74
CA PHE A 61 9.12 3.25 9.38
C PHE A 61 10.52 2.80 8.94
N ASN A 62 11.58 3.24 9.63
CA ASN A 62 12.94 2.70 9.42
C ASN A 62 13.01 1.19 9.68
N GLN A 63 12.15 0.68 10.57
CA GLN A 63 12.03 -0.75 10.83
C GLN A 63 11.50 -1.52 9.63
N LEU A 64 10.83 -0.91 8.65
CA LEU A 64 10.41 -1.63 7.44
C LEU A 64 11.59 -1.91 6.50
N GLY A 65 12.64 -1.09 6.54
CA GLY A 65 13.81 -1.19 5.67
C GLY A 65 13.64 -0.45 4.35
N THR A 66 14.42 -0.84 3.34
CA THR A 66 14.39 -0.22 2.01
C THR A 66 13.43 -0.93 1.07
N LEU A 67 12.92 -0.26 0.03
CA LEU A 67 12.07 -0.86 -1.01
C LEU A 67 12.69 -2.11 -1.63
N ASP A 68 13.98 -2.06 -1.98
CA ASP A 68 14.74 -3.24 -2.47
C ASP A 68 14.70 -4.42 -1.49
N GLY A 69 14.65 -4.13 -0.20
CA GLY A 69 14.56 -5.14 0.85
C GLY A 69 13.16 -5.76 0.92
N LEU A 70 12.12 -4.92 0.77
CA LEU A 70 10.73 -5.36 0.69
C LEU A 70 10.49 -6.23 -0.55
N HIS A 71 11.02 -5.86 -1.71
CA HIS A 71 10.97 -6.68 -2.93
C HIS A 71 11.66 -8.03 -2.75
N ARG A 72 12.86 -8.06 -2.15
CA ARG A 72 13.61 -9.32 -1.94
C ARG A 72 12.92 -10.27 -0.97
N LYS A 73 12.18 -9.73 -0.02
CA LYS A 73 11.41 -10.51 0.96
C LYS A 73 10.00 -10.84 0.47
N GLY A 74 9.61 -10.39 -0.72
CA GLY A 74 8.25 -10.59 -1.23
C GLY A 74 7.17 -9.82 -0.46
N ALA A 75 7.54 -8.81 0.34
CA ALA A 75 6.59 -7.99 1.10
C ALA A 75 5.77 -7.08 0.18
N LEU A 76 6.41 -6.56 -0.86
CA LEU A 76 5.82 -5.76 -1.93
C LEU A 76 6.33 -6.28 -3.27
N SER A 77 5.49 -6.28 -4.30
CA SER A 77 5.93 -6.63 -5.65
C SER A 77 6.89 -5.60 -6.25
N ARG A 78 7.64 -6.03 -7.26
CA ARG A 78 8.56 -5.15 -8.03
C ARG A 78 7.85 -4.07 -8.84
N ASP A 79 6.52 -4.16 -8.96
CA ASP A 79 5.71 -3.13 -9.59
C ASP A 79 5.36 -1.99 -8.64
N VAL A 80 5.50 -2.20 -7.34
CA VAL A 80 5.62 -1.10 -6.39
C VAL A 80 6.99 -0.45 -6.58
N LEU A 81 7.00 0.78 -7.10
CA LEU A 81 8.21 1.53 -7.44
C LEU A 81 8.64 2.48 -6.32
N GLU A 82 7.72 2.79 -5.41
CA GLU A 82 7.95 3.64 -4.25
C GLU A 82 7.00 3.20 -3.13
N PHE A 83 7.42 3.38 -1.88
CA PHE A 83 6.48 3.34 -0.77
C PHE A 83 6.63 4.63 0.04
N THR A 84 5.51 5.18 0.46
CA THR A 84 5.48 6.38 1.30
C THR A 84 4.89 6.02 2.65
N SER A 85 5.28 6.77 3.67
CA SER A 85 4.78 6.56 5.02
C SER A 85 4.49 7.88 5.69
N THR A 86 3.31 7.99 6.30
CA THR A 86 2.83 9.23 6.89
C THR A 86 2.19 8.94 8.25
N SER A 87 2.70 9.60 9.30
CA SER A 87 2.04 9.62 10.60
C SER A 87 1.09 10.81 10.68
N LEU A 88 -0.17 10.53 10.96
CA LEU A 88 -1.21 11.52 11.17
C LEU A 88 -1.08 12.07 12.60
N THR A 89 -1.35 13.37 12.76
CA THR A 89 -1.32 14.06 14.06
C THR A 89 -2.75 14.37 14.49
N SER A 90 -2.99 14.55 15.78
CA SER A 90 -4.33 14.91 16.30
C SER A 90 -4.88 16.22 15.70
N ASP A 91 -4.00 17.17 15.39
CA ASP A 91 -4.42 18.54 15.06
C ASP A 91 -4.80 18.69 13.57
N TYR A 92 -4.24 17.87 12.69
CA TYR A 92 -4.42 17.95 11.24
C TYR A 92 -4.70 16.60 10.57
N GLY A 93 -4.81 15.52 11.34
CA GLY A 93 -4.95 14.15 10.84
C GLY A 93 -6.11 13.99 9.89
N ASP A 94 -7.29 14.51 10.25
CA ASP A 94 -8.48 14.46 9.40
C ASP A 94 -8.35 15.27 8.12
N THR A 95 -7.78 16.47 8.20
CA THR A 95 -7.58 17.30 7.00
C THR A 95 -6.63 16.62 6.03
N VAL A 96 -5.56 16.02 6.54
CA VAL A 96 -4.59 15.26 5.72
C VAL A 96 -5.27 14.01 5.16
N LEU A 97 -5.92 13.20 5.99
CA LEU A 97 -6.54 11.94 5.57
C LEU A 97 -7.65 12.19 4.54
N GLN A 98 -8.49 13.21 4.72
CA GLN A 98 -9.50 13.63 3.75
C GLN A 98 -8.86 14.07 2.42
N ALA A 99 -7.80 14.87 2.47
CA ALA A 99 -7.10 15.31 1.25
C ALA A 99 -6.47 14.13 0.50
N GLN A 100 -5.83 13.20 1.22
CA GLN A 100 -5.17 12.03 0.63
C GLN A 100 -6.18 11.05 0.05
N THR A 101 -7.21 10.67 0.82
CA THR A 101 -8.29 9.80 0.33
C THR A 101 -9.02 10.41 -0.87
N SER A 102 -9.25 11.72 -0.89
CA SER A 102 -9.84 12.44 -2.04
C SER A 102 -8.93 12.46 -3.26
N ALA A 103 -7.61 12.48 -3.06
CA ALA A 103 -6.62 12.33 -4.11
C ALA A 103 -6.44 10.87 -4.57
N GLY A 104 -7.19 9.93 -3.97
CA GLY A 104 -7.07 8.51 -4.23
C GLY A 104 -5.76 7.93 -3.71
N GLN A 105 -5.24 8.42 -2.58
CA GLN A 105 -4.01 7.98 -1.92
C GLN A 105 -4.31 7.15 -0.66
N GLY A 106 -3.48 6.13 -0.41
CA GLY A 106 -3.54 5.24 0.76
C GLY A 106 -3.87 3.80 0.45
N ASP A 107 -3.00 2.90 0.91
CA ASP A 107 -3.18 1.44 0.79
C ASP A 107 -3.51 0.80 2.13
N VAL A 108 -2.81 1.21 3.18
CA VAL A 108 -3.03 0.69 4.54
C VAL A 108 -2.94 1.79 5.57
N ILE A 109 -3.73 1.67 6.63
CA ILE A 109 -3.64 2.54 7.81
C ILE A 109 -3.59 1.72 9.09
N PHE A 110 -2.64 2.05 9.96
CA PHE A 110 -2.52 1.51 11.30
C PHE A 110 -3.31 2.36 12.28
N VAL A 111 -4.22 1.74 13.01
CA VAL A 111 -5.09 2.41 13.98
C VAL A 111 -5.37 1.45 15.14
N PRO A 112 -5.20 1.89 16.41
CA PRO A 112 -5.47 1.03 17.55
C PRO A 112 -6.98 0.96 17.80
N ASP A 113 -7.47 -0.22 18.19
CA ASP A 113 -8.81 -0.38 18.75
C ASP A 113 -8.78 0.00 20.23
N THR A 114 -9.04 1.28 20.51
CA THR A 114 -9.03 1.85 21.86
C THR A 114 -10.44 1.92 22.44
N ALA A 115 -10.54 1.94 23.76
CA ALA A 115 -11.82 2.07 24.44
C ALA A 115 -12.48 3.43 24.14
N ASP A 116 -13.79 3.40 23.97
CA ASP A 116 -14.60 4.60 23.75
C ASP A 116 -14.60 5.52 24.99
N GLU A 117 -14.79 6.83 24.77
CA GLU A 117 -15.01 7.76 25.86
C GLU A 117 -16.41 7.57 26.43
N THR A 118 -16.53 7.37 27.74
CA THR A 118 -17.82 7.18 28.42
C THR A 118 -18.10 8.26 29.46
N ASP A 119 -19.37 8.58 29.67
CA ASP A 119 -19.81 9.41 30.81
C ASP A 119 -19.75 8.64 32.16
N GLU A 120 -20.12 9.32 33.25
CA GLU A 120 -20.17 8.72 34.60
C GLU A 120 -21.20 7.57 34.73
N GLU A 121 -22.14 7.46 33.79
CA GLU A 121 -23.18 6.43 33.75
C GLU A 121 -22.79 5.24 32.83
N GLY A 122 -21.65 5.33 32.14
CA GLY A 122 -21.13 4.31 31.25
C GLY A 122 -21.66 4.39 29.81
N ASN A 123 -22.33 5.49 29.43
CA ASN A 123 -22.79 5.70 28.06
C ASN A 123 -21.63 6.21 27.20
N VAL A 124 -21.54 5.73 25.96
CA VAL A 124 -20.54 6.21 24.99
C VAL A 124 -20.84 7.67 24.61
N THR A 125 -19.84 8.53 24.81
CA THR A 125 -19.88 9.96 24.53
C THR A 125 -18.98 10.36 23.35
N GLY A 126 -18.04 9.50 22.97
CA GLY A 126 -17.18 9.69 21.80
C GLY A 126 -16.47 8.39 21.42
N TYR A 127 -16.38 8.13 20.12
CA TYR A 127 -15.54 7.05 19.61
C TYR A 127 -14.07 7.46 19.64
N THR A 128 -13.19 6.49 19.82
CA THR A 128 -11.74 6.67 19.73
C THR A 128 -11.13 5.64 18.79
N GLY A 129 -9.88 5.86 18.36
CA GLY A 129 -9.09 4.89 17.61
C GLY A 129 -9.81 4.37 16.35
N LEU A 130 -9.94 3.05 16.23
CA LEU A 130 -10.51 2.38 15.06
C LEU A 130 -11.97 2.81 14.80
N LYS A 131 -12.81 2.92 15.84
CA LYS A 131 -14.21 3.31 15.66
C LYS A 131 -14.36 4.76 15.21
N ASP A 132 -13.52 5.66 15.73
CA ASP A 132 -13.46 7.04 15.30
C ASP A 132 -13.09 7.14 13.80
N TYR A 133 -12.01 6.47 13.39
CA TYR A 133 -11.62 6.37 11.99
C TYR A 133 -12.75 5.82 11.10
N LEU A 134 -13.37 4.69 11.49
CA LEU A 134 -14.43 4.07 10.68
C LEU A 134 -15.68 4.94 10.61
N SER A 135 -16.04 5.66 11.68
CA SER A 135 -17.22 6.54 11.69
C SER A 135 -17.19 7.58 10.56
N SER A 136 -15.98 8.05 10.20
CA SER A 136 -15.77 9.08 9.18
C SER A 136 -15.31 8.51 7.83
N TYR A 137 -14.55 7.40 7.84
CA TYR A 137 -13.81 6.94 6.66
C TYR A 137 -14.07 5.48 6.27
N PHE A 138 -15.06 4.77 6.84
CA PHE A 138 -15.32 3.36 6.47
C PHE A 138 -15.53 3.17 4.96
N SER A 139 -16.10 4.17 4.26
CA SER A 139 -16.33 4.11 2.81
C SER A 139 -15.03 4.04 1.99
N ASN A 140 -13.92 4.49 2.59
CA ASN A 140 -12.57 4.42 2.06
C ASN A 140 -11.83 3.15 2.53
N SER A 141 -12.45 2.25 3.28
CA SER A 141 -11.85 0.98 3.73
C SER A 141 -12.51 -0.21 3.03
N TYR A 142 -11.76 -1.28 2.85
CA TYR A 142 -12.30 -2.53 2.32
C TYR A 142 -13.03 -3.30 3.42
N TRP A 143 -14.21 -3.81 3.07
CA TRP A 143 -14.96 -4.76 3.89
C TRP A 143 -14.23 -6.11 3.94
N LEU A 144 -14.03 -6.68 5.13
CA LEU A 144 -13.32 -7.94 5.33
C LEU A 144 -14.22 -9.10 5.76
N GLY A 145 -15.51 -8.86 6.02
CA GLY A 145 -16.43 -9.93 6.43
C GLY A 145 -16.69 -10.96 5.31
N GLU A 146 -17.26 -12.11 5.71
CA GLU A 146 -17.51 -13.24 4.81
C GLU A 146 -18.56 -12.92 3.74
N GLU A 147 -19.69 -12.34 4.15
CA GLU A 147 -20.77 -11.94 3.24
C GLU A 147 -20.60 -10.49 2.79
N ASP A 148 -21.08 -10.16 1.59
CA ASP A 148 -21.04 -8.80 1.09
C ASP A 148 -21.87 -7.85 1.98
N LEU A 149 -21.28 -6.70 2.34
CA LEU A 149 -21.95 -5.71 3.17
C LEU A 149 -22.91 -4.87 2.32
N VAL A 150 -24.22 -5.06 2.52
CA VAL A 150 -25.27 -4.28 1.86
C VAL A 150 -25.59 -3.04 2.70
N LEU A 151 -25.19 -1.86 2.24
CA LEU A 151 -25.52 -0.60 2.93
C LEU A 151 -26.78 0.06 2.39
N SER A 152 -27.12 -0.17 1.13
CA SER A 152 -28.35 0.28 0.50
C SER A 152 -28.66 -0.54 -0.76
N GLU A 153 -29.85 -0.38 -1.34
CA GLU A 153 -30.25 -1.08 -2.58
C GLU A 153 -29.26 -0.87 -3.75
N SER A 154 -28.51 0.23 -3.75
CA SER A 154 -27.56 0.59 -4.80
C SER A 154 -26.09 0.52 -4.36
N TYR A 155 -25.82 0.15 -3.11
CA TYR A 155 -24.47 0.16 -2.57
C TYR A 155 -24.18 -1.08 -1.73
N THR A 156 -23.40 -1.97 -2.33
CA THR A 156 -22.87 -3.19 -1.72
C THR A 156 -21.36 -3.14 -1.74
N MET A 157 -20.73 -3.39 -0.59
CA MET A 157 -19.29 -3.58 -0.51
C MET A 157 -18.98 -5.08 -0.56
N LYS A 158 -18.28 -5.47 -1.63
CA LYS A 158 -17.78 -6.83 -1.76
C LYS A 158 -16.64 -7.09 -0.78
N SER A 159 -16.63 -8.28 -0.20
CA SER A 159 -15.50 -8.72 0.64
C SER A 159 -14.17 -8.62 -0.11
N TYR A 160 -13.16 -8.12 0.59
CA TYR A 160 -11.79 -8.02 0.08
C TYR A 160 -11.19 -9.40 -0.23
N PHE A 161 -11.46 -10.38 0.63
CA PHE A 161 -11.04 -11.76 0.43
C PHE A 161 -11.67 -12.33 -0.84
N THR A 162 -12.98 -12.17 -1.02
CA THR A 162 -13.69 -12.61 -2.22
C THR A 162 -13.16 -11.94 -3.48
N SER A 163 -12.88 -10.63 -3.42
CA SER A 163 -12.31 -9.88 -4.54
C SER A 163 -10.92 -10.39 -4.94
N CYS A 164 -10.06 -10.67 -3.96
CA CYS A 164 -8.73 -11.23 -4.19
C CYS A 164 -8.80 -12.67 -4.73
N ALA A 165 -9.68 -13.52 -4.18
CA ALA A 165 -9.91 -14.88 -4.66
C ALA A 165 -10.35 -14.90 -6.13
N GLU A 166 -11.26 -14.00 -6.52
CA GLU A 166 -11.68 -13.87 -7.93
C GLU A 166 -10.56 -13.37 -8.84
N TYR A 167 -9.72 -12.44 -8.37
CA TYR A 167 -8.54 -11.99 -9.10
C TYR A 167 -7.55 -13.14 -9.33
N LEU A 168 -7.16 -13.85 -8.26
CA LEU A 168 -6.27 -15.02 -8.32
C LEU A 168 -6.87 -16.16 -9.16
N GLY A 169 -8.19 -16.34 -9.09
CA GLY A 169 -8.93 -17.33 -9.87
C GLY A 169 -8.87 -17.12 -11.39
N ARG A 170 -8.39 -15.96 -11.87
CA ARG A 170 -8.07 -15.74 -13.30
C ARG A 170 -6.80 -16.49 -13.72
N PHE A 171 -5.87 -16.70 -12.80
CA PHE A 171 -4.54 -17.23 -13.06
C PHE A 171 -4.33 -18.64 -12.53
N PHE A 172 -5.01 -19.04 -11.45
CA PHE A 172 -4.84 -20.37 -10.86
C PHE A 172 -6.01 -21.28 -11.22
N LYS A 173 -5.68 -22.44 -11.81
CA LYS A 173 -6.66 -23.34 -12.42
C LYS A 173 -6.42 -24.81 -12.08
N THR A 174 -7.51 -25.55 -11.91
CA THR A 174 -7.55 -27.02 -11.93
C THR A 174 -8.60 -27.43 -12.96
N ASP A 175 -8.23 -28.30 -13.91
CA ASP A 175 -9.10 -28.73 -15.02
C ASP A 175 -9.77 -27.56 -15.78
N GLY A 176 -9.04 -26.43 -15.91
CA GLY A 176 -9.51 -25.22 -16.61
C GLY A 176 -10.50 -24.35 -15.82
N GLN A 177 -10.87 -24.73 -14.60
CA GLN A 177 -11.71 -23.95 -13.70
C GLN A 177 -10.87 -23.18 -12.68
N ALA A 178 -11.39 -22.06 -12.17
CA ALA A 178 -10.73 -21.29 -11.12
C ALA A 178 -10.54 -22.15 -9.86
N ASP A 179 -9.30 -22.27 -9.39
CA ASP A 179 -8.94 -23.02 -8.20
C ASP A 179 -7.67 -22.41 -7.60
N LEU A 180 -7.76 -21.88 -6.38
CA LEU A 180 -6.63 -21.26 -5.66
C LEU A 180 -5.57 -22.29 -5.23
N ASN A 181 -5.89 -23.57 -5.23
CA ASN A 181 -4.92 -24.65 -5.00
C ASN A 181 -4.42 -25.26 -6.32
N GLY A 182 -4.94 -24.78 -7.45
CA GLY A 182 -4.56 -25.22 -8.78
C GLY A 182 -3.20 -24.72 -9.23
N THR A 183 -2.87 -25.04 -10.48
CA THR A 183 -1.62 -24.63 -11.12
C THR A 183 -1.74 -23.25 -11.76
N LEU A 184 -0.65 -22.49 -11.76
CA LEU A 184 -0.58 -21.21 -12.47
C LEU A 184 -0.71 -21.40 -13.99
N ASP A 185 -1.75 -20.82 -14.58
CA ASP A 185 -1.91 -20.61 -16.00
C ASP A 185 -0.99 -19.48 -16.46
N LYS A 186 0.23 -19.87 -16.86
CA LYS A 186 1.25 -18.95 -17.37
C LYS A 186 0.79 -18.15 -18.59
N SER A 187 -0.11 -18.69 -19.42
CA SER A 187 -0.62 -17.99 -20.61
C SER A 187 -1.56 -16.84 -20.22
N ALA A 188 -2.43 -17.09 -19.24
CA ALA A 188 -3.30 -16.05 -18.67
C ALA A 188 -2.47 -14.96 -17.97
N ALA A 189 -1.48 -15.36 -17.17
CA ALA A 189 -0.57 -14.43 -16.49
C ALA A 189 0.24 -13.59 -17.49
N GLU A 190 0.79 -14.20 -18.55
CA GLU A 190 1.53 -13.48 -19.60
C GLU A 190 0.64 -12.49 -20.35
N THR A 191 -0.59 -12.88 -20.67
CA THR A 191 -1.53 -12.00 -21.37
C THR A 191 -1.86 -10.78 -20.52
N ASN A 192 -2.13 -10.97 -19.23
CA ASN A 192 -2.36 -9.87 -18.29
C ASN A 192 -1.11 -8.98 -18.15
N PHE A 193 0.05 -9.58 -17.89
CA PHE A 193 1.33 -8.88 -17.72
C PHE A 193 1.64 -7.98 -18.92
N ARG A 194 1.61 -8.56 -20.14
CA ARG A 194 1.86 -7.82 -21.38
C ARG A 194 0.86 -6.70 -21.62
N SER A 195 -0.38 -6.83 -21.13
CA SER A 195 -1.35 -5.76 -21.19
C SER A 195 -1.02 -4.63 -20.20
N ARG A 196 -0.63 -4.99 -18.97
CA ARG A 196 -0.26 -4.05 -17.89
C ARG A 196 0.97 -3.22 -18.24
N ILE A 197 2.03 -3.84 -18.77
CA ILE A 197 3.31 -3.17 -19.03
C ILE A 197 3.31 -2.27 -20.29
N LYS A 198 2.16 -2.07 -20.95
CA LYS A 198 2.09 -1.21 -22.14
C LYS A 198 2.46 0.22 -21.79
N GLY A 199 3.60 0.67 -22.32
CA GLY A 199 4.13 2.01 -22.06
C GLY A 199 5.07 2.10 -20.85
N ASP A 200 5.28 0.99 -20.14
CA ASP A 200 6.28 0.91 -19.08
C ASP A 200 7.70 0.88 -19.68
N LYS A 201 8.50 1.88 -19.31
CA LYS A 201 9.86 2.05 -19.82
C LYS A 201 10.85 1.03 -19.26
N ARG A 202 10.47 0.23 -18.26
CA ARG A 202 11.28 -0.89 -17.75
C ARG A 202 11.38 -2.03 -18.78
N TYR A 203 10.36 -2.19 -19.62
CA TYR A 203 10.21 -3.33 -20.55
C TYR A 203 10.30 -2.88 -22.02
N LYS A 204 11.51 -2.64 -22.52
CA LYS A 204 11.75 -2.08 -23.87
C LYS A 204 11.96 -3.13 -24.95
N ASN A 205 12.29 -4.36 -24.56
CA ASN A 205 12.58 -5.46 -25.48
C ASN A 205 12.12 -6.80 -24.89
N GLU A 206 12.06 -7.81 -25.74
CA GLU A 206 11.55 -9.14 -25.37
C GLU A 206 12.38 -9.82 -24.28
N THR A 207 13.70 -9.56 -24.20
CA THR A 207 14.52 -10.09 -23.11
C THR A 207 14.13 -9.50 -21.75
N GLN A 208 13.84 -8.20 -21.70
CA GLN A 208 13.36 -7.54 -20.49
C GLN A 208 11.94 -7.99 -20.13
N ILE A 209 11.07 -8.16 -21.14
CA ILE A 209 9.70 -8.67 -20.94
C ILE A 209 9.74 -10.09 -20.38
N ALA A 210 10.55 -10.97 -20.95
CA ALA A 210 10.70 -12.34 -20.47
C ALA A 210 11.24 -12.40 -19.03
N ALA A 211 12.20 -11.53 -18.67
CA ALA A 211 12.69 -11.44 -17.30
C ALA A 211 11.58 -10.95 -16.33
N GLY A 212 10.84 -9.91 -16.70
CA GLY A 212 9.71 -9.42 -15.91
C GLY A 212 8.58 -10.43 -15.78
N LEU A 213 8.39 -11.27 -16.79
CA LEU A 213 7.36 -12.31 -16.78
C LEU A 213 7.68 -13.43 -15.77
N GLU A 214 8.96 -13.80 -15.62
CA GLU A 214 9.35 -14.73 -14.56
C GLU A 214 9.16 -14.11 -13.17
N GLU A 215 9.43 -12.82 -13.01
CA GLU A 215 9.12 -12.08 -11.78
C GLU A 215 7.60 -12.00 -11.52
N GLU A 216 6.78 -11.88 -12.56
CA GLU A 216 5.32 -11.88 -12.45
C GLU A 216 4.78 -13.22 -11.97
N TYR A 217 5.32 -14.33 -12.48
CA TYR A 217 4.92 -15.66 -11.99
C TYR A 217 5.22 -15.83 -10.50
N VAL A 218 6.39 -15.36 -10.06
CA VAL A 218 6.76 -15.36 -8.64
C VAL A 218 5.83 -14.45 -7.84
N ARG A 219 5.48 -13.27 -8.37
CA ARG A 219 4.55 -12.33 -7.71
C ARG A 219 3.18 -12.97 -7.48
N LEU A 220 2.60 -13.59 -8.51
CA LEU A 220 1.29 -14.23 -8.42
C LEU A 220 1.28 -15.42 -7.44
N GLU A 221 2.33 -16.24 -7.44
CA GLU A 221 2.48 -17.32 -6.47
C GLU A 221 2.62 -16.78 -5.04
N ASN A 222 3.46 -15.76 -4.85
CA ASN A 222 3.65 -15.14 -3.53
C ASN A 222 2.36 -14.50 -3.00
N LEU A 223 1.60 -13.83 -3.86
CA LEU A 223 0.29 -13.28 -3.52
C LEU A 223 -0.69 -14.40 -3.14
N ARG A 224 -0.76 -15.48 -3.92
CA ARG A 224 -1.62 -16.63 -3.61
C ARG A 224 -1.26 -17.29 -2.29
N THR A 225 0.02 -17.52 -2.04
CA THR A 225 0.50 -18.07 -0.78
C THR A 225 0.12 -17.15 0.38
N SER A 226 0.42 -15.85 0.27
CA SER A 226 0.11 -14.89 1.33
C SER A 226 -1.39 -14.75 1.58
N PHE A 227 -2.20 -14.74 0.51
CA PHE A 227 -3.66 -14.77 0.61
C PHE A 227 -4.14 -16.00 1.37
N ASN A 228 -3.71 -17.20 0.97
CA ASN A 228 -4.14 -18.44 1.63
C ASN A 228 -3.70 -18.47 3.10
N THR A 229 -2.48 -18.02 3.40
CA THR A 229 -1.96 -17.95 4.77
C THR A 229 -2.77 -16.99 5.64
N VAL A 230 -3.02 -15.76 5.16
CA VAL A 230 -3.84 -14.80 5.91
C VAL A 230 -5.28 -15.28 6.04
N TYR A 231 -5.84 -15.88 4.99
CA TYR A 231 -7.17 -16.48 5.03
C TYR A 231 -7.26 -17.57 6.10
N GLU A 232 -6.27 -18.47 6.16
CA GLU A 232 -6.18 -19.51 7.18
C GLU A 232 -6.12 -18.90 8.59
N TRP A 233 -5.23 -17.94 8.84
CA TRP A 233 -5.12 -17.25 10.14
C TRP A 233 -6.42 -16.58 10.59
N THR A 234 -7.18 -16.05 9.64
CA THR A 234 -8.39 -15.25 9.94
C THR A 234 -9.70 -16.04 9.96
N HIS A 235 -9.70 -17.28 9.48
CA HIS A 235 -10.92 -18.12 9.34
C HIS A 235 -10.76 -19.48 10.04
N ASN A 236 -9.97 -19.53 11.10
CA ASN A 236 -9.84 -20.70 11.96
C ASN A 236 -10.14 -20.32 13.43
N ASP A 237 -10.17 -21.32 14.32
CA ASP A 237 -10.50 -21.13 15.74
C ASP A 237 -9.26 -20.87 16.65
N SER A 238 -8.10 -20.58 16.07
CA SER A 238 -6.83 -20.35 16.77
C SER A 238 -6.73 -18.91 17.24
N ALA A 239 -6.62 -18.71 18.56
CA ALA A 239 -6.34 -17.41 19.16
C ALA A 239 -4.83 -17.07 19.20
N ASP A 240 -3.97 -17.96 18.70
CA ASP A 240 -2.52 -17.79 18.70
C ASP A 240 -1.97 -17.36 17.33
N ASP A 241 -2.84 -17.21 16.33
CA ASP A 241 -2.42 -16.79 14.99
C ASP A 241 -2.01 -15.31 14.99
N PRO A 242 -1.01 -14.94 14.16
CA PRO A 242 -0.44 -13.60 14.20
C PRO A 242 -1.43 -12.52 13.79
N ILE A 243 -2.47 -12.88 13.04
CA ILE A 243 -3.43 -11.94 12.45
C ILE A 243 -4.84 -12.50 12.58
N GLU A 244 -5.75 -11.71 13.13
CA GLU A 244 -7.17 -12.03 13.25
C GLU A 244 -8.02 -10.95 12.54
N LEU A 245 -9.34 -11.15 12.45
CA LEU A 245 -10.26 -10.11 11.99
C LEU A 245 -10.77 -9.31 13.19
N ARG A 246 -10.64 -7.99 13.13
CA ARG A 246 -11.21 -7.10 14.13
C ARG A 246 -12.63 -6.71 13.72
N THR A 247 -13.59 -7.18 14.52
CA THR A 247 -14.99 -6.75 14.44
C THR A 247 -15.27 -5.74 15.55
N VAL A 248 -15.85 -4.60 15.20
CA VAL A 248 -16.27 -3.57 16.15
C VAL A 248 -17.76 -3.32 16.05
N THR A 249 -18.40 -3.12 17.19
CA THR A 249 -19.79 -2.67 17.27
C THR A 249 -19.86 -1.17 17.02
N MET A 250 -20.60 -0.78 15.99
CA MET A 250 -20.82 0.61 15.59
C MET A 250 -22.29 0.98 15.79
N THR A 251 -22.53 2.09 16.48
CA THR A 251 -23.84 2.72 16.60
C THR A 251 -23.93 3.90 15.62
N TYR A 252 -25.00 3.93 14.82
CA TYR A 252 -25.28 4.99 13.85
C TYR A 252 -26.78 5.32 13.82
N THR A 253 -27.11 6.53 13.38
CA THR A 253 -28.51 6.96 13.21
C THR A 253 -28.95 6.71 11.77
N ASP A 254 -30.06 5.99 11.59
CA ASP A 254 -30.64 5.77 10.27
C ASP A 254 -31.39 7.00 9.74
N ALA A 255 -31.89 6.93 8.50
CA ALA A 255 -32.64 8.01 7.85
C ALA A 255 -33.98 8.35 8.54
N SER A 256 -34.42 7.56 9.53
CA SER A 256 -35.63 7.76 10.32
C SER A 256 -35.33 8.28 11.74
N ASP A 257 -34.13 8.82 11.97
CA ASP A 257 -33.64 9.29 13.28
C ASP A 257 -33.66 8.20 14.37
N LYS A 258 -33.56 6.93 13.99
CA LYS A 258 -33.45 5.82 14.94
C LYS A 258 -32.01 5.36 15.04
N GLU A 259 -31.60 5.13 16.28
CA GLU A 259 -30.33 4.50 16.58
C GLU A 259 -30.36 3.04 16.14
N GLN A 260 -29.34 2.66 15.38
CA GLN A 260 -29.07 1.31 14.90
C GLN A 260 -27.68 0.90 15.37
N THR A 261 -27.49 -0.40 15.52
CA THR A 261 -26.21 -1.00 15.87
C THR A 261 -25.86 -2.06 14.84
N ALA A 262 -24.61 -2.05 14.38
CA ALA A 262 -24.10 -3.03 13.43
C ALA A 262 -22.68 -3.46 13.82
N GLU A 263 -22.37 -4.73 13.52
CA GLU A 263 -21.03 -5.29 13.64
C GLU A 263 -20.25 -5.03 12.35
N TRP A 264 -19.10 -4.37 12.47
CA TRP A 264 -18.27 -3.93 11.35
C TRP A 264 -16.90 -4.59 11.39
N THR A 265 -16.55 -5.31 10.33
CA THR A 265 -15.26 -5.99 10.14
C THR A 265 -14.49 -5.35 8.98
N PHE A 266 -13.71 -4.32 9.29
CA PHE A 266 -12.94 -3.52 8.30
C PHE A 266 -11.43 -3.51 8.55
N ALA A 267 -10.95 -4.18 9.60
CA ALA A 267 -9.54 -4.17 9.96
C ALA A 267 -9.04 -5.57 10.34
N PHE A 268 -7.77 -5.79 10.03
CA PHE A 268 -7.00 -6.90 10.57
C PHE A 268 -6.48 -6.54 11.95
N ASP A 269 -6.67 -7.42 12.92
CA ASP A 269 -6.02 -7.32 14.21
C ASP A 269 -4.59 -7.86 14.13
N LEU A 270 -3.63 -7.09 14.63
CA LEU A 270 -2.22 -7.42 14.64
C LEU A 270 -1.67 -7.58 16.07
N GLY A 271 -2.54 -7.60 17.08
CA GLY A 271 -2.20 -7.68 18.50
C GLY A 271 -1.30 -8.86 18.87
N ASN A 272 -1.43 -9.98 18.15
CA ASN A 272 -0.68 -11.21 18.40
C ASN A 272 0.76 -11.18 17.83
N ILE A 273 1.13 -10.15 17.06
CA ILE A 273 2.49 -9.98 16.55
C ILE A 273 3.40 -9.41 17.66
N ARG A 274 4.15 -10.29 18.32
CA ARG A 274 4.87 -10.03 19.58
C ARG A 274 5.73 -8.77 19.62
N ASN A 275 6.52 -8.53 18.57
CA ASN A 275 7.47 -7.41 18.51
C ASN A 275 6.96 -6.28 17.61
N LEU A 276 5.67 -6.24 17.29
CA LEU A 276 5.10 -5.21 16.41
C LEU A 276 5.30 -3.80 16.97
N SER A 277 5.32 -3.64 18.29
CA SER A 277 5.59 -2.36 18.98
C SER A 277 6.93 -1.71 18.63
N GLU A 278 7.91 -2.46 18.09
CA GLU A 278 9.15 -1.90 17.52
C GLU A 278 8.90 -1.06 16.28
N PHE A 279 7.88 -1.43 15.50
CA PHE A 279 7.45 -0.77 14.27
C PHE A 279 6.29 0.20 14.52
N VAL A 280 5.16 -0.28 15.05
CA VAL A 280 3.97 0.53 15.32
C VAL A 280 3.45 0.26 16.73
N ALA A 281 3.21 1.31 17.50
CA ALA A 281 2.69 1.21 18.86
C ALA A 281 1.68 2.32 19.15
N ASP A 282 0.61 1.98 19.84
CA ASP A 282 -0.30 2.92 20.47
C ASP A 282 0.41 3.65 21.61
N THR A 283 0.33 4.98 21.58
CA THR A 283 0.90 5.87 22.59
C THR A 283 -0.13 6.47 23.54
N SER A 284 -1.41 6.16 23.34
CA SER A 284 -2.49 6.55 24.25
C SER A 284 -2.38 5.85 25.62
N VAL A 285 -1.71 4.69 25.65
CA VAL A 285 -1.45 3.88 26.84
C VAL A 285 0.03 3.89 27.25
N SER A 286 0.31 3.65 28.54
CA SER A 286 1.67 3.61 29.10
C SER A 286 1.93 2.30 29.84
N PRO A 287 2.94 1.50 29.43
CA PRO A 287 3.85 1.73 28.31
C PRO A 287 3.16 1.61 26.94
N ALA A 288 3.73 2.25 25.91
CA ALA A 288 3.23 2.14 24.54
C ALA A 288 3.27 0.68 24.07
N THR A 289 2.20 0.21 23.42
CA THR A 289 1.96 -1.21 23.11
C THR A 289 1.38 -1.40 21.70
N SER A 290 1.44 -2.62 21.18
CA SER A 290 0.78 -3.02 19.92
C SER A 290 -0.38 -3.99 20.13
N GLU A 291 -0.77 -4.26 21.39
CA GLU A 291 -1.76 -5.29 21.76
C GLU A 291 -3.13 -5.16 21.07
N ASN A 292 -3.59 -3.93 20.81
CA ASN A 292 -4.84 -3.68 20.08
C ASN A 292 -4.59 -2.98 18.74
N MET A 293 -3.39 -3.13 18.17
CA MET A 293 -3.06 -2.47 16.91
C MET A 293 -3.79 -3.15 15.76
N CYS A 294 -4.57 -2.38 15.00
CA CYS A 294 -5.25 -2.88 13.82
C CYS A 294 -4.67 -2.25 12.55
N MET A 295 -4.85 -2.94 11.42
CA MET A 295 -4.56 -2.44 10.08
C MET A 295 -5.82 -2.50 9.22
N ALA A 296 -6.31 -1.35 8.78
CA ALA A 296 -7.38 -1.27 7.79
C ALA A 296 -6.78 -1.14 6.38
N VAL A 297 -7.35 -1.88 5.42
CA VAL A 297 -6.98 -1.77 4.00
C VAL A 297 -7.84 -0.70 3.35
N MET A 298 -7.20 0.26 2.70
CA MET A 298 -7.86 1.40 2.09
C MET A 298 -8.21 1.13 0.62
N ARG A 299 -9.33 1.68 0.15
CA ARG A 299 -9.86 1.57 -1.23
C ARG A 299 -9.27 2.61 -2.18
N SER A 300 -8.06 3.06 -1.89
CA SER A 300 -7.32 4.13 -2.56
C SER A 300 -5.91 3.63 -2.91
N GLY A 301 -5.02 4.54 -3.31
CA GLY A 301 -3.62 4.25 -3.64
C GLY A 301 -3.48 3.27 -4.78
N SER A 302 -2.75 2.19 -4.52
CA SER A 302 -2.55 1.08 -5.45
C SER A 302 -3.85 0.37 -5.83
N SER A 303 -4.95 0.55 -5.08
CA SER A 303 -6.27 -0.02 -5.43
C SER A 303 -6.81 0.43 -6.78
N SER A 304 -6.32 1.55 -7.31
CA SER A 304 -6.60 2.04 -8.66
C SER A 304 -6.01 1.13 -9.76
N GLU A 305 -4.97 0.36 -9.44
CA GLU A 305 -4.38 -0.68 -10.28
C GLU A 305 -4.72 -2.06 -9.69
N GLU A 306 -5.63 -2.79 -10.33
CA GLU A 306 -6.18 -4.05 -9.79
C GLU A 306 -5.09 -5.08 -9.42
N ASP A 307 -3.99 -5.12 -10.17
CA ASP A 307 -2.88 -6.04 -9.92
C ASP A 307 -2.07 -5.72 -8.64
N LEU A 308 -2.11 -4.48 -8.16
CA LEU A 308 -1.39 -4.00 -6.97
C LEU A 308 -2.30 -3.78 -5.76
N ARG A 309 -3.62 -3.74 -5.98
CA ARG A 309 -4.63 -3.65 -4.91
C ARG A 309 -4.42 -4.65 -3.78
N TYR A 310 -3.88 -5.83 -4.07
CA TYR A 310 -3.79 -6.95 -3.14
C TYR A 310 -2.44 -7.10 -2.41
N GLU A 311 -1.50 -6.16 -2.61
CA GLU A 311 -0.23 -6.08 -1.86
C GLU A 311 -0.39 -6.08 -0.31
N PRO A 312 -1.50 -5.60 0.28
CA PRO A 312 -1.71 -5.72 1.72
C PRO A 312 -1.63 -7.17 2.25
N PHE A 313 -1.97 -8.20 1.47
CA PHE A 313 -1.83 -9.60 1.92
C PHE A 313 -0.37 -10.00 2.07
N THR A 314 0.50 -9.67 1.11
CA THR A 314 1.94 -9.93 1.18
C THR A 314 2.63 -9.06 2.22
N PHE A 315 2.10 -7.85 2.46
CA PHE A 315 2.57 -6.99 3.52
C PHE A 315 2.25 -7.56 4.91
N LEU A 316 1.05 -8.10 5.10
CA LEU A 316 0.63 -8.74 6.35
C LEU A 316 1.50 -9.94 6.73
N THR A 317 1.73 -10.86 5.79
CA THR A 317 2.64 -12.01 6.03
C THR A 317 4.05 -11.54 6.36
N TYR A 318 4.56 -10.51 5.67
CA TYR A 318 5.84 -9.91 6.00
C TYR A 318 5.90 -9.33 7.42
N LEU A 319 4.85 -8.65 7.89
CA LEU A 319 4.80 -8.12 9.26
C LEU A 319 4.87 -9.25 10.28
N ALA A 320 4.08 -10.31 10.07
CA ALA A 320 4.09 -11.49 10.94
C ALA A 320 5.46 -12.17 10.96
N GLU A 321 6.13 -12.35 9.81
CA GLU A 321 7.46 -12.96 9.74
C GLU A 321 8.55 -12.11 10.37
N LYS A 322 8.46 -10.78 10.22
CA LYS A 322 9.49 -9.86 10.69
C LYS A 322 9.40 -9.56 12.18
N PHE A 323 8.19 -9.47 12.70
CA PHE A 323 7.92 -8.99 14.05
C PHE A 323 7.25 -10.05 14.96
N GLY A 324 6.87 -11.22 14.44
CA GLY A 324 6.30 -12.33 15.23
C GLY A 324 7.27 -13.03 16.18
#